data_AF-A0A293MF13-F1
#
_entry.id   AF-A0A293MF13-F1
#
_cell.length_a   1.000
_cell.length_b   1.000
_cell.length_c   1.000
_cell.angle_alpha   90.00
_cell.angle_beta   90.00
_cell.angle_gamma   90.00
#
_symmetry.space_group_name_H-M   'P 1'
#
loop_
_entity.id
_entity.type
_entity.pdbx_description
1 polymer ?
#
loop_
_entity_poly.entity_id
_entity_poly.type
_entity_poly.pdbx_seq_one_letter_code
_entity_poly.pdbx_strand_id
1 'polypeptide(L)'
;MYKVGPVLSVSHGMGAPSLSILLHEILKLLYYAECKDPVLIRIGTSGGVGVPPGSVVVSNGAVNGLMKEELEMHILGKVVHRCTKMYQKLADEIERVGKRHLPYMNIVTGKTLCTNDFYEGQGRLDGAFCYYTEDMKPCAIKLA
;
A
#
# COMPACT_ATOMS: atom_id res chain seq x y z
N MET A 1 11.26 -16.93 1.16
CA MET A 1 10.34 -17.01 2.30
C MET A 1 11.14 -17.43 3.52
N TYR A 2 10.98 -16.73 4.63
CA TYR A 2 11.68 -17.00 5.88
C TYR A 2 10.68 -17.09 7.03
N LYS A 3 10.97 -17.90 8.04
CA LYS A 3 10.12 -18.05 9.23
C LYS A 3 10.97 -18.00 10.49
N VAL A 4 10.55 -17.21 11.48
CA VAL A 4 11.14 -17.18 12.82
C VAL A 4 10.03 -17.04 13.86
N GLY A 5 9.94 -18.01 14.78
CA GLY A 5 8.83 -18.08 15.74
C GLY A 5 7.45 -18.00 15.03
N PRO A 6 6.55 -17.09 15.46
CA PRO A 6 5.25 -16.90 14.85
C PRO A 6 5.26 -15.94 13.64
N VAL A 7 6.43 -15.53 13.15
CA VAL A 7 6.56 -14.55 12.06
C VAL A 7 6.97 -15.24 10.76
N LEU A 8 6.21 -14.96 9.70
CA LEU A 8 6.54 -15.33 8.32
C LEU A 8 6.91 -14.07 7.54
N SER A 9 8.05 -14.10 6.85
CA SER A 9 8.53 -13.00 6.00
C SER A 9 8.66 -13.44 4.55
N VAL A 10 8.02 -12.68 3.66
CA VAL A 10 7.89 -12.99 2.23
C VAL A 10 8.07 -11.74 1.39
N SER A 11 8.83 -11.85 0.31
CA SER A 11 8.99 -10.82 -0.71
C SER A 11 7.87 -10.92 -1.76
N HIS A 12 7.38 -9.79 -2.27
CA HIS A 12 6.25 -9.76 -3.21
C HIS A 12 6.53 -9.03 -4.53
N GLY A 13 7.81 -8.72 -4.84
CA GLY A 13 8.16 -7.96 -6.04
C GLY A 13 7.50 -6.57 -6.08
N MET A 14 7.19 -6.08 -7.29
CA MET A 14 6.56 -4.79 -7.53
C MET A 14 5.23 -4.93 -8.27
N GLY A 15 4.31 -4.02 -7.98
CA GLY A 15 2.99 -3.95 -8.61
C GLY A 15 1.93 -4.88 -8.00
N ALA A 16 0.68 -4.49 -8.17
CA ALA A 16 -0.47 -5.25 -7.69
C ALA A 16 -0.54 -6.68 -8.26
N PRO A 17 -0.20 -6.96 -9.55
CA PRO A 17 -0.22 -8.32 -10.08
C PRO A 17 0.73 -9.28 -9.34
N SER A 18 1.96 -8.85 -9.05
CA SER A 18 2.95 -9.67 -8.35
C SER A 18 2.53 -9.96 -6.91
N LEU A 19 2.03 -8.94 -6.19
CA LEU A 19 1.49 -9.10 -4.84
C LEU A 19 0.26 -10.01 -4.80
N SER A 20 -0.63 -9.92 -5.79
CA SER A 20 -1.85 -10.74 -5.86
C SER A 20 -1.54 -12.24 -5.91
N ILE A 21 -0.57 -12.65 -6.75
CA ILE A 21 -0.12 -14.05 -6.83
C ILE A 21 0.36 -14.54 -5.45
N LEU A 22 1.24 -13.75 -4.81
CA LEU A 22 1.74 -14.09 -3.48
C LEU A 22 0.59 -14.23 -2.48
N LEU A 23 -0.32 -13.26 -2.40
CA LEU A 23 -1.41 -13.28 -1.43
C LEU A 23 -2.32 -14.49 -1.64
N HIS A 24 -2.61 -14.88 -2.88
CA HIS A 24 -3.37 -16.09 -3.16
C HIS A 24 -2.68 -17.35 -2.61
N GLU A 25 -1.37 -17.48 -2.77
CA GLU A 25 -0.63 -18.65 -2.28
C GLU A 25 -0.45 -18.64 -0.77
N ILE A 26 -0.14 -17.48 -0.18
CA ILE A 26 0.04 -17.32 1.27
C ILE A 26 -1.27 -17.57 2.02
N LEU A 27 -2.40 -17.05 1.53
CA LEU A 27 -3.69 -17.28 2.18
C LEU A 27 -4.10 -18.77 2.13
N LYS A 28 -3.84 -19.47 1.02
CA LYS A 28 -4.04 -20.93 0.96
C LYS A 28 -3.11 -21.67 1.92
N LEU A 29 -1.84 -21.29 2.00
CA LEU A 29 -0.89 -21.89 2.93
C LEU A 29 -1.36 -21.74 4.38
N LEU A 30 -1.77 -20.53 4.78
CA LEU A 30 -2.28 -20.26 6.13
C LEU A 30 -3.56 -21.04 6.42
N TYR A 31 -4.43 -21.19 5.41
CA TYR A 31 -5.64 -22.02 5.50
C TYR A 31 -5.30 -23.49 5.74
N TYR A 32 -4.40 -24.07 4.94
CA TYR A 32 -3.98 -25.48 5.11
C TYR A 32 -3.18 -25.74 6.39
N ALA A 33 -2.49 -24.72 6.91
CA ALA A 33 -1.82 -24.77 8.20
C ALA A 33 -2.77 -24.49 9.39
N GLU A 34 -4.08 -24.37 9.14
CA GLU A 34 -5.11 -24.12 10.14
C GLU A 34 -4.87 -22.87 11.01
N CYS A 35 -4.11 -21.90 10.50
CA CYS A 35 -3.82 -20.65 11.20
C CYS A 35 -5.12 -19.88 11.46
N LYS A 36 -5.26 -19.34 12.68
CA LYS A 36 -6.41 -18.51 13.07
C LYS A 36 -5.97 -17.06 13.21
N ASP A 37 -6.79 -16.16 12.65
CA ASP A 37 -6.62 -14.71 12.71
C ASP A 37 -5.19 -14.20 12.40
N PRO A 38 -4.56 -14.63 11.28
CA PRO A 38 -3.25 -14.14 10.91
C PRO A 38 -3.28 -12.64 10.61
N VAL A 39 -2.32 -11.90 11.15
CA VAL A 39 -2.13 -10.47 10.85
C VAL A 39 -1.15 -10.32 9.70
N LEU A 40 -1.59 -9.72 8.60
CA LEU A 40 -0.75 -9.44 7.43
C LEU A 40 -0.32 -7.98 7.44
N ILE A 41 1.00 -7.73 7.44
CA ILE A 41 1.58 -6.38 7.40
C ILE A 41 2.47 -6.27 6.17
N ARG A 42 2.21 -5.26 5.33
CA ARG A 42 3.12 -4.87 4.26
C ARG A 42 4.05 -3.77 4.76
N ILE A 43 5.35 -3.98 4.59
CA ILE A 43 6.37 -2.95 4.80
C ILE A 43 6.98 -2.66 3.42
N GLY A 44 7.02 -1.39 3.05
CA GLY A 44 7.53 -0.98 1.74
C GLY A 44 7.87 0.50 1.72
N THR A 45 8.30 0.97 0.56
CA THR A 45 8.62 2.37 0.29
C THR A 45 7.49 3.04 -0.48
N SER A 46 7.42 4.38 -0.41
CA SER A 46 6.42 5.19 -1.11
C SER A 46 6.94 6.61 -1.36
N GLY A 47 6.31 7.32 -2.29
CA GLY A 47 6.43 8.78 -2.40
C GLY A 47 5.51 9.46 -1.39
N GLY A 48 6.06 10.38 -0.59
CA GLY A 48 5.30 11.14 0.40
C GLY A 48 4.63 12.37 -0.23
N VAL A 49 3.36 12.61 0.10
CA VAL A 49 2.63 13.84 -0.25
C VAL A 49 2.37 14.61 1.04
N GLY A 50 2.88 15.84 1.13
CA GLY A 50 2.68 16.69 2.32
C GLY A 50 3.35 16.17 3.60
N VAL A 51 4.34 15.28 3.49
CA VAL A 51 5.11 14.74 4.61
C VAL A 51 6.61 14.81 4.32
N PRO A 52 7.47 15.04 5.33
CA PRO A 52 8.92 15.08 5.14
C PRO A 52 9.50 13.75 4.61
N PRO A 53 10.58 13.76 3.82
CA PRO A 53 11.32 12.55 3.47
C PRO A 53 11.75 11.76 4.72
N GLY A 54 11.66 10.43 4.65
CA GLY A 54 11.94 9.54 5.79
C GLY A 54 10.78 9.36 6.78
N SER A 55 9.63 10.00 6.52
CA SER A 55 8.41 9.74 7.30
C SER A 55 7.87 8.32 7.06
N VAL A 56 7.27 7.73 8.10
CA VAL A 56 6.50 6.49 8.01
C VAL A 56 5.02 6.82 7.98
N VAL A 57 4.34 6.38 6.93
CA VAL A 57 2.88 6.49 6.82
C VAL A 57 2.26 5.14 7.13
N VAL A 58 1.43 5.09 8.18
CA VAL A 58 0.60 3.93 8.49
C VAL A 58 -0.69 4.05 7.69
N SER A 59 -0.86 3.18 6.71
CA SER A 59 -2.05 3.20 5.85
C SER A 59 -3.30 2.80 6.65
N ASN A 60 -4.33 3.64 6.63
CA ASN A 60 -5.66 3.31 7.15
C ASN A 60 -6.69 2.98 6.04
N GLY A 61 -6.29 3.13 4.79
CA GLY A 61 -7.06 2.79 3.61
C GLY A 61 -6.19 2.94 2.36
N ALA A 62 -6.55 2.24 1.29
CA ALA A 62 -5.91 2.42 -0.02
C ALA A 62 -6.92 3.00 -1.01
N VAL A 63 -6.47 3.94 -1.85
CA VAL A 63 -7.30 4.52 -2.92
C VAL A 63 -6.71 4.19 -4.29
N ASN A 64 -7.57 4.08 -5.30
CA ASN A 64 -7.16 3.96 -6.70
C ASN A 64 -6.83 5.33 -7.32
N GLY A 65 -6.43 5.34 -8.60
CA GLY A 65 -6.13 6.57 -9.36
C GLY A 65 -7.28 7.58 -9.45
N LEU A 66 -8.51 7.18 -9.11
CA LEU A 66 -9.69 8.04 -9.04
C LEU A 66 -10.00 8.51 -7.61
N MET A 67 -9.08 8.30 -6.66
CA MET A 67 -9.22 8.62 -5.24
C MET A 67 -10.38 7.90 -4.53
N LYS A 68 -10.80 6.75 -5.06
CA LYS A 68 -11.84 5.89 -4.47
C LYS A 68 -11.23 4.75 -3.68
N GLU A 69 -11.81 4.42 -2.53
CA GLU A 69 -11.39 3.29 -1.68
C GLU A 69 -11.87 1.93 -2.22
N GLU A 70 -11.46 1.63 -3.45
CA GLU A 70 -11.80 0.42 -4.15
C GLU A 70 -10.62 -0.12 -4.96
N LEU A 71 -10.56 -1.45 -5.06
CA LEU A 71 -9.72 -2.19 -5.98
C LEU A 71 -10.60 -2.66 -7.14
N GLU A 72 -10.33 -2.11 -8.32
CA GLU A 72 -10.94 -2.54 -9.58
C GLU A 72 -10.17 -3.74 -10.15
N MET A 73 -10.89 -4.77 -10.60
CA MET A 73 -10.31 -5.93 -11.29
C MET A 73 -11.20 -6.34 -12.47
N HIS A 74 -10.57 -6.94 -13.47
CA HIS A 74 -11.24 -7.52 -14.63
C HIS A 74 -11.31 -9.04 -14.47
N ILE A 75 -12.51 -9.57 -14.19
CA ILE A 75 -12.74 -10.99 -13.93
C ILE A 75 -13.74 -11.51 -14.95
N LEU A 76 -13.30 -12.41 -15.84
CA LEU A 76 -14.12 -13.00 -16.90
C LEU A 76 -14.82 -11.93 -17.76
N GLY A 77 -14.10 -10.87 -18.12
CA GLY A 77 -14.61 -9.75 -18.93
C GLY A 77 -15.52 -8.77 -18.18
N LYS A 78 -15.69 -8.90 -16.87
CA LYS A 78 -16.49 -7.98 -16.05
C LYS A 78 -15.60 -7.17 -15.10
N VAL A 79 -15.94 -5.91 -14.91
CA VAL A 79 -15.31 -5.05 -13.91
C VAL A 79 -15.89 -5.39 -12.53
N VAL A 80 -15.03 -5.74 -11.59
CA VAL A 80 -15.37 -6.10 -10.21
C VAL A 80 -14.63 -5.16 -9.27
N HIS A 81 -15.38 -4.53 -8.36
CA HIS A 81 -14.84 -3.63 -7.35
C HIS A 81 -14.79 -4.34 -6.00
N ARG A 82 -13.69 -4.20 -5.27
CA ARG A 82 -13.54 -4.68 -3.88
C ARG A 82 -13.14 -3.53 -2.97
N CYS A 83 -13.72 -3.47 -1.77
CA CYS A 83 -13.39 -2.47 -0.76
C CYS A 83 -11.93 -2.60 -0.30
N THR A 84 -11.24 -1.48 -0.09
CA THR A 84 -9.82 -1.42 0.34
C THR A 84 -9.63 -0.71 1.68
N LYS A 85 -10.65 -0.76 2.54
CA LYS A 85 -10.56 -0.28 3.93
C LYS A 85 -9.65 -1.19 4.75
N MET A 86 -8.77 -0.59 5.54
CA MET A 86 -7.88 -1.33 6.45
C MET A 86 -8.45 -1.38 7.87
N TYR A 87 -7.94 -2.31 8.68
CA TYR A 87 -8.36 -2.46 10.06
C TYR A 87 -7.84 -1.30 10.92
N GLN A 88 -8.72 -0.34 11.21
CA GLN A 88 -8.36 0.95 11.85
C GLN A 88 -7.64 0.75 13.19
N LYS A 89 -8.13 -0.16 14.03
CA LYS A 89 -7.52 -0.40 15.35
C LYS A 89 -6.06 -0.84 15.27
N LEU A 90 -5.70 -1.64 14.25
CA LEU A 90 -4.32 -2.05 14.05
C LEU A 90 -3.46 -0.89 13.52
N ALA A 91 -3.99 -0.04 12.65
CA ALA A 91 -3.28 1.16 12.20
C ALA A 91 -2.98 2.10 13.39
N ASP A 92 -3.99 2.37 14.23
CA ASP A 92 -3.84 3.20 15.42
C ASP A 92 -2.82 2.60 16.41
N GLU A 93 -2.85 1.28 16.58
CA GLU A 93 -1.90 0.58 17.45
C GLU A 93 -0.46 0.66 16.92
N ILE A 94 -0.26 0.44 15.61
CA ILE A 94 1.06 0.56 14.96
C ILE A 94 1.59 2.00 15.11
N GLU A 95 0.77 3.01 14.84
CA GLU A 95 1.16 4.42 15.00
C GLU A 95 1.56 4.73 16.44
N ARG A 96 0.73 4.31 17.41
CA ARG A 96 0.97 4.53 18.84
C ARG A 96 2.25 3.86 19.32
N VAL A 97 2.49 2.59 18.94
CA VAL A 97 3.70 1.85 19.29
C VAL A 97 4.92 2.49 18.63
N GLY A 98 4.81 2.85 17.35
CA GLY A 98 5.86 3.54 16.61
C GLY A 98 6.27 4.85 17.28
N LYS A 99 5.31 5.74 17.59
CA LYS A 99 5.57 7.03 18.24
C LYS A 99 6.22 6.87 19.62
N ARG A 100 5.85 5.82 20.36
CA ARG A 100 6.42 5.51 21.67
C ARG A 100 7.87 5.08 21.58
N HIS A 101 8.20 4.18 20.65
CA HIS A 101 9.53 3.55 20.58
C HIS A 101 10.50 4.28 19.65
N LEU A 102 9.99 5.09 18.72
CA LEU A 102 10.77 5.80 17.70
C LEU A 102 10.35 7.29 17.68
N PRO A 103 10.54 8.04 18.80
CA PRO A 103 10.05 9.42 18.92
C PRO A 103 10.72 10.41 17.97
N TYR A 104 11.86 10.04 17.40
CA TYR A 104 12.60 10.84 16.42
C TYR A 104 12.07 10.68 14.98
N MET A 105 11.21 9.70 14.73
CA MET A 105 10.68 9.41 13.41
C MET A 105 9.30 10.07 13.25
N ASN A 106 9.07 10.75 12.12
CA ASN A 106 7.74 11.26 11.80
C ASN A 106 6.84 10.09 11.38
N ILE A 107 5.91 9.70 12.25
CA ILE A 107 4.96 8.60 12.01
C ILE A 107 3.56 9.19 11.98
N VAL A 108 2.87 9.00 10.87
CA VAL A 108 1.53 9.55 10.63
C VAL A 108 0.60 8.49 10.05
N THR A 109 -0.70 8.62 10.33
CA THR A 109 -1.73 7.77 9.72
C THR A 109 -2.37 8.49 8.53
N GLY A 110 -2.59 7.77 7.43
CA GLY A 110 -3.18 8.36 6.22
C GLY A 110 -3.64 7.34 5.18
N LYS A 111 -4.35 7.83 4.16
CA LYS A 111 -4.70 7.01 2.98
C LYS A 111 -3.52 6.91 2.04
N THR A 112 -3.41 5.79 1.33
CA THR A 112 -2.32 5.56 0.37
C THR A 112 -2.87 5.32 -1.02
N LEU A 113 -2.40 6.12 -1.99
CA LEU A 113 -2.70 5.91 -3.40
C LEU A 113 -1.93 4.68 -3.91
N CYS A 114 -2.63 3.77 -4.59
CA CYS A 114 -2.02 2.63 -5.27
C CYS A 114 -2.17 2.79 -6.79
N THR A 115 -1.05 2.76 -7.50
CA THR A 115 -1.00 2.96 -8.95
C THR A 115 -0.44 1.70 -9.62
N ASN A 116 -0.85 1.45 -10.87
CA ASN A 116 -0.33 0.34 -11.67
C ASN A 116 0.94 0.70 -12.45
N ASP A 117 1.31 1.98 -12.47
CA ASP A 117 2.51 2.49 -13.11
C ASP A 117 3.26 3.44 -12.16
N PHE A 118 4.59 3.40 -12.23
CA PHE A 118 5.46 4.19 -11.36
C PHE A 118 5.64 5.63 -11.84
N TYR A 119 5.46 5.90 -13.14
CA TYR A 119 5.70 7.21 -13.73
C TYR A 119 4.40 7.96 -13.95
N GLU A 120 3.73 7.75 -15.08
CA GLU A 120 2.44 8.36 -15.44
C GLU A 120 1.36 8.08 -14.42
N GLY A 121 1.33 6.86 -13.88
CA GLY A 121 0.40 6.50 -12.80
C GLY A 121 0.56 7.34 -11.53
N GLN A 122 1.78 7.80 -11.24
CA GLN A 122 2.10 8.68 -10.10
C GLN A 122 2.23 10.16 -10.49
N GLY A 123 1.98 10.50 -11.75
CA GLY A 123 2.15 11.86 -12.27
C GLY A 123 3.60 12.34 -12.27
N ARG A 124 4.59 11.47 -12.42
CA ARG A 124 6.01 11.89 -12.49
C ARG A 124 6.32 12.53 -13.84
N LEU A 125 7.26 13.48 -13.89
CA LEU A 125 7.68 14.14 -15.14
C LEU A 125 8.97 13.56 -15.75
N ASP A 126 9.56 12.55 -15.11
CA ASP A 126 10.86 11.96 -15.44
C ASP A 126 10.73 10.56 -16.06
N GLY A 127 9.55 10.21 -16.57
CA GLY A 127 9.29 8.97 -17.30
C GLY A 127 9.67 9.06 -18.78
N ALA A 128 9.71 7.91 -19.46
CA ALA A 128 9.91 7.86 -20.91
C ALA A 128 8.75 8.48 -21.71
N PHE A 129 7.54 8.45 -21.13
CA PHE A 129 6.34 9.10 -21.64
C PHE A 129 5.84 10.10 -20.60
N CYS A 130 5.47 11.31 -21.06
CA CYS A 130 4.90 12.35 -20.21
C CYS A 130 4.12 13.34 -21.08
N TYR A 131 2.79 13.21 -21.06
CA TYR A 131 1.88 14.06 -21.85
C TYR A 131 1.10 15.06 -20.98
N TYR A 132 1.65 15.42 -19.83
CA TYR A 132 1.10 16.38 -18.88
C TYR A 132 2.21 17.27 -18.29
N THR A 133 1.82 18.41 -17.71
CA THR A 133 2.73 19.37 -17.07
C THR A 133 2.60 19.33 -15.55
N GLU A 134 3.52 19.99 -14.83
CA GLU A 134 3.48 20.11 -13.37
C GLU A 134 2.14 20.71 -12.88
N ASP A 135 1.60 21.70 -13.60
CA ASP A 135 0.34 22.38 -13.26
C ASP A 135 -0.88 21.46 -13.35
N MET A 136 -0.79 20.37 -14.12
CA MET A 136 -1.86 19.39 -14.28
C MET A 136 -1.87 18.35 -13.15
N LYS A 137 -0.84 18.30 -12.29
CA LYS A 137 -0.84 17.37 -11.16
C LYS A 137 -1.98 17.74 -10.20
N PRO A 138 -2.86 16.78 -9.84
CA PRO A 138 -3.92 17.03 -8.88
C PRO A 138 -3.33 17.60 -7.59
N CYS A 139 -4.05 18.52 -6.93
CA CYS A 139 -3.60 19.08 -5.65
C CYS A 139 -3.30 17.99 -4.60
N ALA A 140 -3.95 16.83 -4.72
CA ALA A 140 -3.75 15.64 -3.88
C ALA A 140 -2.45 14.85 -4.15
N ILE A 141 -1.68 15.18 -5.21
CA ILE A 141 -0.43 14.51 -5.61
C ILE A 141 0.67 15.56 -5.90
N LYS A 142 0.68 16.68 -5.18
CA LYS A 142 1.86 17.56 -5.16
C LYS A 142 2.92 16.90 -4.27
N LEU A 143 3.71 16.04 -4.88
CA LEU A 143 4.92 15.48 -4.30
C LEU A 143 5.90 16.64 -4.05
N ALA A 144 6.42 16.75 -2.82
CA ALA A 144 7.46 17.71 -2.48
C ALA A 144 8.82 17.28 -3.03
#